data_AF-A0A497LMR3-F1
#
_entry.id   AF-A0A497LMR3-F1
#
_cell.length_a   1.000
_cell.length_b   1.000
_cell.length_c   1.000
_cell.angle_alpha   90.00
_cell.angle_beta   90.00
_cell.angle_gamma   90.00
#
_symmetry.space_group_name_H-M   'P 1'
#
loop_
_entity.id
_entity.type
_entity.pdbx_description
1 polymer ?
#
loop_
_entity_poly.entity_id
_entity_poly.type
_entity_poly.pdbx_seq_one_letter_code
_entity_poly.pdbx_strand_id
1 'polypeptide(L)' 'MTRKKKKNQKNLLEVPDSEKMKILKEARENLRQQVVEARLWKNLLEVENLTINGRKVYSGNERLTGFSLERNF' A
#
# COMPACT_ATOMS: atom_id res chain seq x y z
N MET A 1 -22.21 -20.45 3.10
CA MET A 1 -21.02 -21.26 3.47
C MET A 1 -19.89 -20.93 2.51
N THR A 2 -18.94 -20.09 2.91
CA THR A 2 -17.80 -19.73 2.06
C THR A 2 -16.79 -20.88 2.06
N ARG A 3 -16.73 -21.64 0.95
CA ARG A 3 -15.70 -22.66 0.72
C ARG A 3 -14.34 -21.99 0.81
N LYS A 4 -13.63 -22.12 1.93
CA LYS A 4 -12.23 -21.73 2.05
C LYS A 4 -11.45 -22.53 0.99
N LYS A 5 -11.01 -21.86 -0.09
CA LYS A 5 -10.06 -22.45 -1.05
C LYS A 5 -8.85 -22.91 -0.23
N LYS A 6 -8.62 -24.23 -0.13
CA LYS A 6 -7.38 -24.76 0.43
C LYS A 6 -6.25 -24.16 -0.40
N LYS A 7 -5.40 -23.33 0.23
CA LYS A 7 -4.14 -22.91 -0.40
C LYS A 7 -3.35 -24.19 -0.60
N ASN A 8 -3.05 -24.53 -1.85
CA ASN A 8 -2.16 -25.64 -2.19
C ASN A 8 -0.76 -25.26 -1.68
N GLN A 9 -0.47 -25.62 -0.44
CA GLN A 9 0.81 -25.39 0.20
C GLN A 9 1.77 -26.44 -0.36
N LYS A 10 2.48 -26.10 -1.44
CA LYS A 10 3.54 -26.96 -1.99
C LYS A 10 4.67 -27.02 -0.97
N ASN A 11 5.05 -28.22 -0.53
CA ASN A 11 6.23 -28.41 0.31
C ASN A 11 7.47 -28.16 -0.55
N LEU A 12 8.17 -27.05 -0.32
CA LEU A 12 9.35 -26.65 -1.09
C LEU A 12 10.50 -27.65 -0.98
N LEU A 13 10.52 -28.55 0.01
CA LEU A 13 11.54 -29.58 0.16
C LEU A 13 11.35 -30.75 -0.82
N GLU A 14 10.13 -30.96 -1.30
CA GLU A 14 9.74 -32.10 -2.16
C GLU A 14 9.79 -31.75 -3.66
N VAL A 15 9.95 -30.47 -3.99
CA VAL A 15 9.95 -29.97 -5.37
C VAL A 15 11.37 -30.03 -5.95
N PRO A 16 11.59 -30.30 -7.24
CA PRO A 16 12.91 -30.18 -7.85
C PRO A 16 13.47 -28.75 -7.77
N ASP A 17 14.79 -28.59 -7.65
CA ASP A 17 15.41 -27.27 -7.45
C ASP A 17 15.11 -26.25 -8.56
N SER A 18 14.94 -26.72 -9.80
CA SER A 18 14.53 -25.88 -10.94
C SER A 18 13.12 -25.31 -10.78
N GLU A 19 12.21 -26.06 -10.18
CA GLU A 19 10.84 -25.62 -9.90
C GLU A 19 10.80 -24.76 -8.61
N LYS A 20 11.62 -25.07 -7.60
CA LYS A 20 11.81 -24.19 -6.42
C LYS A 20 12.25 -22.80 -6.84
N MET A 21 13.22 -22.70 -7.75
CA MET A 21 13.73 -21.42 -8.23
C MET A 21 12.65 -20.59 -8.93
N LYS A 22 11.78 -21.24 -9.72
CA LYS A 22 10.62 -20.59 -10.35
C LYS A 22 9.65 -20.06 -9.31
N ILE A 23 9.27 -20.89 -8.33
CA ILE A 23 8.35 -20.51 -7.26
C ILE A 23 8.90 -19.33 -6.45
N LEU A 24 10.18 -19.35 -6.08
CA LEU A 24 10.82 -18.26 -5.34
C LEU A 24 10.88 -16.96 -6.15
N LYS A 25 11.17 -17.05 -7.45
CA LYS A 25 11.20 -15.87 -8.34
C LYS A 25 9.82 -15.23 -8.45
N GLU A 26 8.78 -16.04 -8.63
CA GLU A 26 7.39 -15.58 -8.71
C GLU A 26 6.93 -14.97 -7.37
N ALA A 27 7.21 -15.63 -6.25
CA ALA A 27 6.88 -15.11 -4.92
C ALA A 27 7.57 -13.76 -4.64
N ARG A 28 8.84 -13.63 -5.02
CA ARG A 28 9.61 -12.38 -4.87
C ARG A 28 9.00 -11.24 -5.68
N GLU A 29 8.59 -11.52 -6.91
CA GLU A 29 8.00 -10.50 -7.79
C GLU A 29 6.63 -10.05 -7.28
N ASN A 30 5.78 -10.99 -6.86
CA ASN A 30 4.48 -10.68 -6.26
C ASN A 30 4.63 -9.83 -4.99
N LEU A 31 5.58 -10.16 -4.12
CA LEU A 31 5.85 -9.35 -2.93
C LEU A 31 6.32 -7.94 -3.27
N ARG A 32 7.17 -7.79 -4.29
CA ARG A 32 7.59 -6.46 -4.76
C ARG A 32 6.43 -5.64 -5.29
N GLN A 33 5.57 -6.25 -6.10
CA GLN A 33 4.36 -5.59 -6.61
C GLN A 33 3.46 -5.12 -5.47
N GLN A 34 3.21 -5.96 -4.47
CA GLN A 34 2.42 -5.59 -3.30
C GLN A 34 3.02 -4.41 -2.51
N VAL A 35 4.34 -4.38 -2.34
CA VAL A 35 5.01 -3.26 -1.66
C VAL A 35 4.88 -1.96 -2.46
N VAL A 36 5.06 -2.02 -3.78
CA VAL A 36 4.89 -0.86 -4.67
C VAL A 36 3.45 -0.36 -4.63
N GLU A 37 2.49 -1.26 -4.70
CA GLU A 37 1.07 -0.95 -4.64
C GLU A 37 0.69 -0.31 -3.31
N ALA A 38 1.12 -0.89 -2.18
CA ALA A 38 0.89 -0.33 -0.86
C ALA A 38 1.52 1.07 -0.70
N ARG A 39 2.70 1.28 -1.28
CA ARG A 39 3.35 2.60 -1.29
C ARG A 39 2.56 3.60 -2.16
N LEU A 40 2.05 3.18 -3.30
CA LEU A 40 1.20 4.00 -4.16
C LEU A 40 -0.08 4.41 -3.43
N TRP A 41 -0.78 3.46 -2.80
CA TRP A 41 -1.97 3.73 -2.01
C TRP A 41 -1.70 4.71 -0.87
N LYS A 42 -0.57 4.54 -0.15
CA LYS A 42 -0.16 5.46 0.90
C LYS A 42 0.10 6.88 0.36
N ASN A 43 0.83 6.99 -0.75
CA ASN A 43 1.15 8.29 -1.35
C ASN A 43 -0.12 8.99 -1.85
N LEU A 44 -1.06 8.27 -2.47
CA LEU A 44 -2.34 8.84 -2.91
C LEU A 44 -3.15 9.35 -1.72
N LEU A 45 -3.20 8.59 -0.63
CA LEU A 45 -3.88 9.01 0.60
C LEU A 45 -3.21 10.23 1.25
N GLU A 46 -1.88 10.34 1.18
CA GLU A 46 -1.14 11.51 1.67
C GLU A 46 -1.36 12.75 0.80
N VAL A 47 -1.44 12.61 -0.52
CA VAL A 47 -1.74 13.73 -1.43
C VAL A 47 -3.15 14.28 -1.19
N GLU A 48 -4.09 13.42 -0.80
CA GLU A 48 -5.44 13.86 -0.42
C GLU A 48 -5.50 14.57 0.94
N ASN A 49 -4.48 14.49 1.79
CA ASN A 49 -4.53 14.99 3.17
C ASN A 49 -3.29 15.83 3.52
N LEU A 50 -3.43 17.16 3.58
CA LEU A 50 -2.38 18.03 4.10
C LEU A 50 -2.41 18.01 5.64
N THR A 51 -1.30 17.60 6.25
CA THR A 51 -1.09 17.68 7.71
C THR A 51 0.07 18.62 8.01
N ILE A 52 -0.15 19.59 8.91
CA ILE A 52 0.87 20.50 9.43
C ILE A 52 0.92 20.31 10.95
N ASN A 53 2.10 20.05 11.50
CA ASN A 53 2.29 19.82 12.94
C ASN A 53 1.37 18.72 13.52
N GLY A 54 1.11 17.67 12.73
CA GLY A 54 0.22 16.57 13.11
C GLY A 54 -1.28 16.89 13.07
N ARG A 55 -1.67 18.12 12.70
CA ARG A 55 -3.08 18.50 12.49
C ARG A 55 -3.41 18.45 11.00
N LYS A 56 -4.52 17.79 10.64
CA LYS A 56 -5.03 17.78 9.26
C LYS A 56 -5.63 19.15 8.95
N VAL A 57 -5.10 19.82 7.92
CA VAL A 57 -5.44 21.20 7.53
C VAL A 57 -6.21 21.23 6.21
N TYR A 58 -6.09 20.15 5.42
CA TYR A 58 -6.83 19.95 4.19
C TYR A 58 -7.08 18.47 3.98
N SER A 59 -8.29 18.15 3.55
CA SER A 59 -8.63 16.89 2.91
C SER A 59 -9.24 17.24 1.56
N GLY A 60 -8.97 16.48 0.49
CA GLY A 60 -9.43 16.82 -0.88
C GLY A 60 -10.94 17.13 -0.99
N ASN A 61 -11.75 16.61 -0.07
CA ASN A 61 -13.20 16.80 -0.01
C ASN A 61 -13.67 17.91 0.95
N GLU A 62 -12.75 18.59 1.65
CA GLU A 62 -13.05 19.61 2.65
C GLU A 62 -12.41 20.96 2.29
N ARG A 63 -13.04 22.07 2.72
CA ARG A 63 -12.42 23.38 2.60
C ARG A 63 -11.18 23.44 3.50
N LEU A 64 -10.09 24.05 3.01
CA LEU A 64 -8.93 24.42 3.82
C LEU A 64 -9.41 25.17 5.07
N THR A 65 -9.14 24.64 6.25
CA THR A 65 -9.52 25.25 7.53
C THR A 65 -8.26 25.71 8.27
N GLY A 66 -8.31 26.86 8.94
CA GLY A 66 -7.22 27.36 9.78
C GLY A 66 -6.13 28.19 9.08
N PHE A 67 -6.28 28.53 7.80
CA PHE A 67 -5.48 29.57 7.14
C PHE A 67 -6.30 30.87 7.04
N SER A 68 -6.00 31.85 7.89
CA SER A 68 -6.43 33.24 7.73
C SER A 68 -5.26 34.08 7.27
N LEU A 69 -5.34 34.65 6.07
CA LEU A 69 -4.44 35.71 5.63
C LEU A 69 -4.88 36.99 6.35
N GLU A 70 -4.22 37.32 7.46
CA GLU A 70 -4.31 38.66 8.02
C GLU A 70 -3.63 39.62 7.04
N ARG A 71 -4.43 40.24 6.16
CA ARG A 71 -4.00 41.41 5.43
C ARG A 71 -4.03 42.58 6.39
N ASN A 72 -2.88 42.91 6.95
CA ASN A 72 -2.66 44.21 7.57
C ASN A 72 -2.58 45.24 6.43
N PHE A 73 -3.64 46.04 6.28
CA PHE A 73 -3.66 47.24 5.45
C PHE A 73 -3.23 48.44 6.28
#